data_AF-A0A7M2C5M3-F1
#
_entry.id   AF-A0A7M2C5M3-F1
#
_cell.length_a   1.000
_cell.length_b   1.000
_cell.length_c   1.000
_cell.angle_alpha   90.00
_cell.angle_beta   90.00
_cell.angle_gamma   90.00
#
_symmetry.space_group_name_H-M   'P 1'
#
loop_
_entity.id
_entity.type
_entity.pdbx_description
1 polymer ?
#
loop_
_entity_poly.entity_id
_entity_poly.type
_entity_poly.pdbx_seq_one_letter_code
_entity_poly.pdbx_strand_id
1 'polypeptide(L)'
;MTINQLTTKIQIQHNQELAAFRQDITSPPYQAGTPTTLNTARRSVRMNPVHSVEDASANLTIVADVQGLAWLTADKGLQGSCITLSIAGHRRTTGTRVQLPLGECDAWVEAILGRSWLHQVYRAGTPAQPDGKLDIASYRLFLDERNNPVAKPKSVVDDTLRYLDLS
;
A
#
# COMPACT_ATOMS: atom_id res chain seq x y z
N MET A 1 1.02 19.53 -7.81
CA MET A 1 0.73 20.01 -6.44
C MET A 1 1.80 19.47 -5.51
N THR A 2 1.97 20.00 -4.30
CA THR A 2 2.84 19.34 -3.29
C THR A 2 2.17 18.05 -2.79
N ILE A 3 2.94 17.10 -2.26
CA ILE A 3 2.39 15.86 -1.68
C ILE A 3 1.38 16.18 -0.58
N ASN A 4 1.69 17.11 0.32
CA ASN A 4 0.76 17.54 1.38
C ASN A 4 -0.58 18.06 0.81
N GLN A 5 -0.56 18.82 -0.28
CA GLN A 5 -1.78 19.29 -0.95
C GLN A 5 -2.57 18.16 -1.59
N LEU A 6 -1.88 17.18 -2.20
CA LEU A 6 -2.50 15.99 -2.77
C LEU A 6 -3.15 15.13 -1.68
N THR A 7 -2.41 14.83 -0.61
CA THR A 7 -2.90 14.05 0.53
C THR A 7 -4.14 14.70 1.13
N THR A 8 -4.10 16.02 1.35
CA THR A 8 -5.26 16.77 1.89
C THR A 8 -6.46 16.70 0.96
N LYS A 9 -6.26 16.89 -0.36
CA LYS A 9 -7.33 16.81 -1.35
C LYS A 9 -7.95 15.41 -1.40
N ILE A 10 -7.12 14.36 -1.39
CA ILE A 10 -7.56 12.97 -1.35
C ILE A 10 -8.39 12.70 -0.09
N GLN A 11 -7.91 13.11 1.09
CA GLN A 11 -8.62 12.93 2.35
C GLN A 11 -9.99 13.61 2.37
N ILE A 12 -10.09 14.82 1.82
CA ILE A 12 -11.37 15.55 1.74
C ILE A 12 -12.33 14.85 0.77
N GLN A 13 -11.85 14.44 -0.40
CA GLN A 13 -12.70 13.89 -1.47
C GLN A 13 -13.14 12.45 -1.22
N HIS A 14 -12.35 11.66 -0.48
CA HIS A 14 -12.53 10.22 -0.34
C HIS A 14 -12.57 9.75 1.12
N ASN A 15 -12.99 10.62 2.05
CA ASN A 15 -12.94 10.33 3.48
C ASN A 15 -13.65 9.02 3.87
N GLN A 16 -14.83 8.76 3.30
CA GLN A 16 -15.63 7.57 3.63
C GLN A 16 -14.97 6.29 3.11
N GLU A 17 -14.50 6.32 1.86
CA GLU A 17 -13.79 5.20 1.23
C GLU A 17 -12.49 4.90 1.97
N LEU A 18 -11.74 5.94 2.35
CA LEU A 18 -10.52 5.80 3.15
C LEU A 18 -10.79 5.20 4.52
N ALA A 19 -11.83 5.66 5.22
CA ALA A 19 -12.18 5.14 6.54
C ALA A 19 -12.57 3.65 6.48
N ALA A 20 -13.42 3.26 5.52
CA ALA A 20 -13.81 1.87 5.31
C ALA A 20 -12.61 1.00 4.91
N PHE A 21 -11.82 1.47 3.94
CA PHE A 21 -10.64 0.74 3.46
C PHE A 21 -9.60 0.53 4.56
N ARG A 22 -9.31 1.56 5.36
CA ARG A 22 -8.43 1.47 6.54
C ARG A 22 -8.95 0.43 7.53
N GLN A 23 -10.24 0.50 7.86
CA GLN A 23 -10.85 -0.45 8.76
C GLN A 23 -10.69 -1.89 8.23
N ASP A 24 -10.91 -2.14 6.95
CA ASP A 24 -10.81 -3.47 6.36
C ASP A 24 -9.37 -4.04 6.35
N ILE A 25 -8.36 -3.19 6.15
CA ILE A 25 -6.95 -3.63 6.10
C ILE A 25 -6.31 -3.76 7.49
N THR A 26 -6.83 -3.06 8.52
CA THR A 26 -6.30 -3.14 9.90
C THR A 26 -7.17 -3.95 10.85
N SER A 27 -8.39 -4.34 10.47
CA SER A 27 -9.27 -5.15 11.33
C SER A 27 -8.83 -6.61 11.39
N PRO A 28 -9.10 -7.32 12.51
CA PRO A 28 -8.94 -8.77 12.62
C PRO A 28 -9.56 -9.51 11.41
N PRO A 29 -8.96 -10.63 10.96
CA PRO A 29 -8.52 -11.76 11.75
C PRO A 29 -7.05 -12.00 11.44
N TYR A 30 -6.17 -11.20 12.04
CA TYR A 30 -4.77 -11.57 12.04
C TYR A 30 -4.60 -12.71 13.05
N GLN A 31 -4.25 -13.90 12.56
CA GLN A 31 -3.76 -14.99 13.39
C GLN A 31 -2.30 -15.19 13.04
N ALA A 32 -1.37 -14.97 13.98
CA ALA A 32 0.01 -15.36 13.74
C ALA A 32 0.05 -16.88 13.47
N GLY A 33 0.81 -17.30 12.45
CA GLY A 33 1.10 -18.72 12.28
C GLY A 33 1.86 -19.19 13.51
N THR A 34 1.56 -20.38 14.01
CA THR A 34 2.40 -21.01 15.05
C THR A 34 3.53 -21.79 14.35
N PRO A 35 4.59 -22.19 15.08
CA PRO A 35 5.63 -23.06 14.53
C PRO A 35 5.08 -24.37 13.90
N THR A 36 3.88 -24.78 14.29
CA THR A 36 3.20 -26.00 13.81
C THR A 36 2.01 -25.73 12.90
N THR A 37 1.60 -24.47 12.70
CA THR A 37 0.43 -24.09 11.89
C THR A 37 0.73 -22.82 11.12
N LEU A 38 0.96 -22.95 9.81
CA LEU A 38 1.12 -21.79 8.94
C LEU A 38 -0.18 -20.96 8.94
N ASN A 39 -0.07 -19.66 9.16
CA ASN A 39 -1.18 -18.76 8.87
C ASN A 39 -1.36 -18.71 7.35
N THR A 40 -2.41 -19.35 6.84
CA THR A 40 -2.75 -19.34 5.41
C THR A 40 -3.70 -18.21 5.01
N ALA A 41 -4.16 -17.39 5.97
CA ALA A 41 -5.09 -16.30 5.71
C ALA A 41 -4.39 -15.17 4.95
N ARG A 42 -4.78 -15.01 3.68
CA ARG A 42 -4.55 -13.81 2.88
C ARG A 42 -5.88 -13.10 2.70
N ARG A 43 -5.91 -11.81 3.01
CA ARG A 43 -7.05 -10.95 2.71
C ARG A 43 -6.64 -9.99 1.61
N SER A 44 -7.47 -9.88 0.57
CA SER A 44 -7.35 -8.83 -0.44
C SER A 44 -8.52 -7.88 -0.27
N VAL A 45 -8.22 -6.61 -0.02
CA VAL A 45 -9.18 -5.52 0.11
C VAL A 45 -9.00 -4.61 -1.09
N ARG A 46 -10.10 -4.21 -1.72
CA ARG A 46 -10.07 -3.28 -2.84
C ARG A 46 -10.91 -2.06 -2.50
N MET A 47 -10.34 -0.88 -2.70
CA MET A 47 -11.12 0.34 -2.76
C MET A 47 -11.72 0.43 -4.16
N ASN A 48 -13.01 0.75 -4.26
CA ASN A 48 -13.67 0.98 -5.55
C ASN A 48 -12.87 1.96 -6.41
N PRO A 49 -12.97 1.92 -7.76
CA PRO A 49 -12.25 2.87 -8.59
C PRO A 49 -12.52 4.31 -8.13
N VAL A 50 -11.47 4.97 -7.65
CA VAL A 50 -11.51 6.36 -7.19
C VAL A 50 -11.00 7.28 -8.29
N HIS A 51 -11.42 8.54 -8.28
CA HIS A 51 -10.92 9.50 -9.26
C HIS A 51 -9.46 9.86 -8.96
N SER A 52 -8.65 10.01 -10.01
CA SER A 52 -7.37 10.67 -9.85
C SER A 52 -7.61 12.16 -9.54
N VAL A 53 -6.82 12.68 -8.61
CA VAL A 53 -6.84 14.09 -8.19
C VAL A 53 -5.91 14.96 -9.04
N GLU A 54 -5.03 14.36 -9.85
CA GLU A 54 -4.13 15.04 -10.79
C GLU A 54 -4.54 14.87 -12.27
N ASP A 55 -5.20 13.77 -12.66
CA ASP A 55 -5.71 13.52 -14.01
C ASP A 55 -7.24 13.24 -13.99
N ALA A 56 -8.03 14.25 -14.35
CA ALA A 56 -9.51 14.15 -14.37
C ALA A 56 -10.06 13.08 -15.34
N SER A 57 -9.23 12.60 -16.27
CA SER A 57 -9.57 11.55 -17.22
C SER A 57 -9.20 10.15 -16.74
N ALA A 58 -8.61 10.02 -15.54
CA ALA A 58 -8.16 8.77 -14.96
C ALA A 58 -8.93 8.37 -13.70
N ASN A 59 -9.12 7.07 -13.53
CA ASN A 59 -9.50 6.43 -12.28
C ASN A 59 -8.33 5.60 -11.76
N LEU A 60 -8.29 5.40 -10.46
CA LEU A 60 -7.30 4.60 -9.75
C LEU A 60 -7.98 3.35 -9.18
N THR A 61 -7.35 2.20 -9.40
CA THR A 61 -7.67 0.99 -8.65
C THR A 61 -6.63 0.85 -7.55
N ILE A 62 -7.09 0.78 -6.31
CA ILE A 62 -6.23 0.62 -5.13
C ILE A 62 -6.58 -0.70 -4.44
N VAL A 63 -5.58 -1.56 -4.30
CA VAL A 63 -5.71 -2.88 -3.69
C VAL A 63 -4.71 -3.01 -2.55
N ALA A 64 -5.16 -3.54 -1.42
CA ALA A 64 -4.33 -3.95 -0.30
C ALA A 64 -4.40 -5.48 -0.15
N ASP A 65 -3.24 -6.13 -0.22
CA ASP A 65 -3.10 -7.51 0.22
C ASP A 65 -2.51 -7.54 1.63
N VAL A 66 -3.22 -8.16 2.56
CA VAL A 66 -2.77 -8.38 3.94
C VAL A 66 -2.46 -9.86 4.12
N GLN A 67 -1.22 -10.16 4.49
CA GLN A 67 -0.74 -11.54 4.66
C GLN A 67 0.24 -11.65 5.84
N GLY A 68 0.27 -12.80 6.51
CA GLY A 68 1.23 -13.05 7.59
C GLY A 68 2.69 -13.04 7.09
N LEU A 69 3.64 -12.62 7.92
CA LEU A 69 5.05 -12.53 7.52
C LEU A 69 5.68 -13.88 7.15
N ALA A 70 5.19 -14.97 7.72
CA ALA A 70 5.59 -16.34 7.35
C ALA A 70 5.34 -16.70 5.86
N TRP A 71 4.55 -15.92 5.12
CA TRP A 71 4.39 -16.04 3.66
C TRP A 71 5.56 -15.44 2.88
N LEU A 72 6.23 -14.44 3.43
CA LEU A 72 7.29 -13.69 2.75
C LEU A 72 8.68 -14.25 3.03
N THR A 73 8.80 -15.20 3.95
CA THR A 73 10.09 -15.69 4.41
C THR A 73 10.10 -17.21 4.57
N ALA A 74 11.30 -17.78 4.57
CA ALA A 74 11.51 -19.17 4.96
C ALA A 74 11.32 -19.39 6.47
N ASP A 75 11.42 -18.33 7.27
CA ASP A 75 11.18 -18.36 8.71
C ASP A 75 9.68 -18.41 9.01
N LYS A 76 9.19 -19.62 9.26
CA LYS A 76 7.77 -19.88 9.56
C LYS A 76 7.37 -19.45 10.97
N GLY A 77 8.32 -19.07 11.84
CA GLY A 77 8.06 -18.55 13.18
C GLY A 77 7.85 -17.04 13.24
N LEU A 78 8.02 -16.33 12.11
CA LEU A 78 7.95 -14.86 12.10
C LEU A 78 6.50 -14.38 12.30
N GLN A 79 6.28 -13.77 13.46
CA GLN A 79 5.02 -13.13 13.84
C GLN A 79 4.90 -11.75 13.22
N GLY A 80 3.68 -11.27 13.05
CA GLY A 80 3.33 -10.05 12.34
C GLY A 80 2.70 -10.27 10.96
N SER A 81 2.40 -9.17 10.27
CA SER A 81 1.82 -9.16 8.94
C SER A 81 2.53 -8.18 8.00
N CYS A 82 2.27 -8.33 6.71
CA CYS A 82 2.64 -7.38 5.69
C CYS A 82 1.38 -6.90 4.98
N ILE A 83 1.23 -5.58 4.88
CA ILE A 83 0.27 -4.93 3.99
C ILE A 83 1.03 -4.59 2.71
N THR A 84 0.55 -5.08 1.57
CA THR A 84 1.03 -4.68 0.23
C THR A 84 -0.03 -3.83 -0.45
N LEU A 85 0.23 -2.54 -0.61
CA LEU A 85 -0.63 -1.63 -1.37
C LEU A 85 -0.19 -1.62 -2.83
N SER A 86 -1.14 -1.70 -3.75
CA SER A 86 -0.91 -1.57 -5.19
C SER A 86 -1.89 -0.55 -5.77
N ILE A 87 -1.36 0.45 -6.46
CA ILE A 87 -2.10 1.56 -7.05
C ILE A 87 -1.85 1.54 -8.55
N ALA A 88 -2.93 1.57 -9.33
CA ALA A 88 -2.81 1.46 -10.76
C ALA A 88 -3.89 2.27 -11.50
N GLY A 89 -3.49 2.97 -12.56
CA GLY A 89 -4.33 3.92 -13.28
C GLY A 89 -5.08 3.32 -14.45
N HIS A 90 -6.27 3.84 -14.72
CA HIS A 90 -7.10 3.49 -15.87
C HIS A 90 -7.76 4.73 -16.48
N ARG A 91 -7.83 4.85 -17.81
CA ARG A 91 -8.68 5.86 -18.46
C ARG A 91 -10.14 5.64 -18.08
N ARG A 92 -10.86 6.71 -17.75
CA ARG A 92 -12.28 6.66 -17.37
C ARG A 92 -13.20 6.16 -18.49
N THR A 93 -12.90 6.54 -19.72
CA THR A 93 -13.75 6.24 -20.88
C THR A 93 -13.53 4.84 -21.44
N THR A 94 -12.29 4.34 -21.40
CA THR A 94 -11.91 3.09 -22.06
C THR A 94 -11.45 1.98 -21.12
N GLY A 95 -11.19 2.29 -19.84
CA GLY A 95 -10.64 1.33 -18.86
C GLY A 95 -9.18 0.94 -19.10
N THR A 96 -8.56 1.43 -20.17
CA THR A 96 -7.17 1.10 -20.55
C THR A 96 -6.20 1.63 -19.51
N ARG A 97 -5.14 0.85 -19.23
CA ARG A 97 -4.05 1.24 -18.32
C ARG A 97 -3.50 2.61 -18.69
N VAL A 98 -3.26 3.43 -17.67
CA VAL A 98 -2.49 4.67 -17.79
C VAL A 98 -1.43 4.71 -16.72
N GLN A 99 -0.34 5.37 -17.07
CA GLN A 99 0.70 5.73 -16.13
C GLN A 99 0.21 6.81 -15.19
N LEU A 100 0.61 6.71 -13.92
CA LEU A 100 0.24 7.66 -12.88
C LEU A 100 1.45 8.45 -12.40
N PRO A 101 1.27 9.74 -12.04
CA PRO A 101 2.28 10.48 -11.31
C PRO A 101 2.58 9.80 -9.99
N LEU A 102 3.87 9.56 -9.72
CA LEU A 102 4.30 8.93 -8.49
C LEU A 102 3.91 9.74 -7.24
N GLY A 103 3.93 11.08 -7.33
CA GLY A 103 3.53 11.95 -6.23
C GLY A 103 2.07 11.76 -5.81
N GLU A 104 1.16 11.49 -6.76
CA GLU A 104 -0.22 11.14 -6.45
C GLU A 104 -0.31 9.77 -5.76
N CYS A 105 0.42 8.76 -6.27
CA CYS A 105 0.46 7.44 -5.64
C CYS A 105 0.97 7.51 -4.19
N ASP A 106 2.03 8.29 -3.94
CA ASP A 106 2.59 8.50 -2.60
C ASP A 106 1.59 9.20 -1.67
N ALA A 107 0.90 10.22 -2.18
CA ALA A 107 -0.14 10.93 -1.44
C ALA A 107 -1.33 10.01 -1.08
N TRP A 108 -1.69 9.07 -1.96
CA TRP A 108 -2.69 8.03 -1.64
C TRP A 108 -2.21 7.11 -0.52
N VAL A 109 -0.94 6.71 -0.53
CA VAL A 109 -0.37 5.87 0.54
C VAL A 109 -0.38 6.60 1.89
N GLU A 110 0.00 7.87 1.92
CA GLU A 110 -0.13 8.70 3.12
C GLU A 110 -1.59 8.85 3.55
N ALA A 111 -2.49 9.10 2.59
CA ALA A 111 -3.91 9.21 2.87
C ALA A 111 -4.52 7.89 3.34
N ILE A 112 -3.94 6.72 3.04
CA ILE A 112 -4.41 5.42 3.52
C ILE A 112 -3.78 5.06 4.87
N LEU A 113 -2.45 5.05 4.97
CA LEU A 113 -1.76 4.54 6.16
C LEU A 113 -1.57 5.59 7.26
N GLY A 114 -1.70 6.87 6.90
CA GLY A 114 -1.44 7.99 7.80
C GLY A 114 0.04 8.29 7.94
N ARG A 115 0.34 9.58 8.19
CA ARG A 115 1.70 10.11 8.22
C ARG A 115 2.61 9.44 9.25
N SER A 116 2.05 9.03 10.39
CA SER A 116 2.82 8.39 11.46
C SER A 116 3.44 7.06 11.04
N TRP A 117 2.87 6.35 10.06
CA TRP A 117 3.34 5.03 9.63
C TRP A 117 4.31 5.09 8.45
N LEU A 118 4.38 6.22 7.74
CA LEU A 118 5.13 6.37 6.49
C LEU A 118 6.61 6.05 6.59
N HIS A 119 7.24 6.35 7.73
CA HIS A 119 8.66 6.07 7.96
C HIS A 119 9.01 4.57 7.96
N GLN A 120 8.00 3.69 8.04
CA GLN A 120 8.14 2.23 7.91
C GLN A 120 7.55 1.69 6.60
N VAL A 121 7.14 2.56 5.69
CA VAL A 121 6.62 2.17 4.38
C VAL A 121 7.77 2.08 3.39
N TYR A 122 7.73 1.03 2.57
CA TYR A 122 8.70 0.77 1.52
C TYR A 122 8.00 0.82 0.16
N ARG A 123 8.57 1.53 -0.80
CA ARG A 123 8.20 1.37 -2.22
C ARG A 123 8.88 0.12 -2.77
N ALA A 124 8.12 -0.72 -3.47
CA ALA A 124 8.57 -1.99 -4.05
C ALA A 124 8.68 -1.92 -5.58
N GLY A 125 9.51 -2.78 -6.16
CA GLY A 125 9.63 -2.97 -7.60
C GLY A 125 10.54 -1.98 -8.31
N THR A 126 10.29 -1.76 -9.60
CA THR A 126 11.11 -0.89 -10.46
C THR A 126 10.93 0.58 -10.07
N PRO A 127 12.00 1.39 -10.07
CA PRO A 127 11.88 2.83 -9.93
C PRO A 127 10.93 3.45 -10.96
N ALA A 128 10.36 4.61 -10.62
CA ALA A 128 9.62 5.40 -11.58
C ALA A 128 10.49 5.76 -12.79
N GLN A 129 9.85 5.97 -13.93
CA GLN A 129 10.51 6.54 -15.10
C GLN A 129 11.06 7.95 -14.77
N PRO A 130 12.01 8.49 -15.56
CA PRO A 130 12.57 9.83 -15.31
C PRO A 130 11.53 10.95 -15.22
N ASP A 131 10.37 10.78 -15.85
CA ASP A 131 9.24 11.72 -15.78
C ASP A 131 8.35 11.52 -14.54
N GLY A 132 8.76 10.66 -13.61
CA GLY A 132 8.09 10.41 -12.34
C GLY A 132 6.84 9.52 -12.48
N LYS A 133 6.70 8.74 -13.56
CA LYS A 133 5.52 7.91 -13.79
C LYS A 133 5.74 6.41 -13.63
N LEU A 134 4.66 5.72 -13.28
CA LEU A 134 4.60 4.26 -13.10
C LEU A 134 3.30 3.67 -13.65
N ASP A 135 3.38 2.46 -14.20
CA ASP A 135 2.19 1.68 -14.61
C ASP A 135 1.42 1.15 -13.40
N ILE A 136 2.16 0.69 -12.38
CA ILE A 136 1.65 0.24 -11.09
C ILE A 136 2.65 0.70 -10.01
N ALA A 137 2.18 1.43 -9.02
CA ALA A 137 2.96 1.75 -7.83
C ALA A 137 2.64 0.73 -6.74
N SER A 138 3.68 0.08 -6.18
CA SER A 138 3.53 -0.91 -5.13
C SER A 138 4.29 -0.50 -3.87
N TYR A 139 3.67 -0.70 -2.72
CA TYR A 139 4.19 -0.31 -1.41
C TYR A 139 4.01 -1.45 -0.42
N ARG A 140 4.91 -1.55 0.55
CA ARG A 140 4.83 -2.51 1.64
C ARG A 140 4.97 -1.84 2.99
N LEU A 141 4.17 -2.28 3.94
CA LEU A 141 4.27 -1.96 5.35
C LEU A 141 4.33 -3.27 6.14
N PHE A 142 5.33 -3.39 7.01
CA PHE A 142 5.47 -4.53 7.91
C PHE A 142 4.92 -4.16 9.28
N LEU A 143 4.15 -5.07 9.87
CA LEU A 143 3.51 -4.90 11.16
C LEU A 143 3.94 -6.03 12.10
N ASP A 144 4.13 -5.73 13.38
CA ASP A 144 4.32 -6.74 14.43
C ASP A 144 2.99 -7.44 14.79
N GLU A 145 3.05 -8.36 15.76
CA GLU A 145 1.89 -9.10 16.30
C GLU A 145 0.81 -8.21 16.95
N ARG A 146 1.14 -6.95 17.26
CA ARG A 146 0.27 -5.94 17.87
C ARG A 146 -0.21 -4.91 16.84
N ASN A 147 0.04 -5.14 15.55
CA ASN A 147 -0.26 -4.24 14.44
C ASN A 147 0.49 -2.90 14.48
N ASN A 148 1.67 -2.84 15.13
CA ASN A 148 2.52 -1.66 15.05
C ASN A 148 3.45 -1.75 13.84
N PRO A 149 3.67 -0.64 13.11
CA PRO A 149 4.70 -0.54 12.08
C PRO A 149 6.09 -0.93 12.60
N VAL A 150 6.77 -1.78 11.84
CA VAL A 150 8.15 -2.19 12.12
C VAL A 150 9.00 -2.14 10.84
N ALA A 151 10.32 -2.12 11.02
CA ALA A 151 11.26 -2.19 9.92
C ALA A 151 11.14 -3.53 9.17
N LYS A 152 11.58 -3.56 7.90
CA LYS A 152 11.63 -4.78 7.10
C LYS A 152 12.37 -5.89 7.87
N PRO A 153 11.74 -7.05 8.12
CA PRO A 153 12.42 -8.19 8.72
C PRO A 153 13.59 -8.64 7.83
N LYS A 154 14.74 -8.96 8.43
CA LYS A 154 15.95 -9.39 7.70
C LYS A 154 15.74 -10.63 6.83
N SER A 155 14.79 -11.48 7.20
CA SER A 155 14.42 -12.69 6.48
C SER A 155 13.55 -12.45 5.23
N VAL A 156 13.03 -11.22 5.03
CA VAL A 156 12.34 -10.82 3.80
C VAL A 156 13.38 -10.45 2.73
N VAL A 157 13.61 -11.39 1.81
CA VAL A 157 14.55 -11.25 0.68
C VAL A 157 13.85 -10.53 -0.48
N ASP A 158 13.64 -9.22 -0.30
CA ASP A 158 13.25 -8.31 -1.38
C ASP A 158 14.15 -7.08 -1.33
N ASP A 159 15.06 -7.02 -2.29
CA ASP A 159 16.10 -5.99 -2.40
C ASP A 159 15.62 -4.78 -3.21
N THR A 160 14.39 -4.83 -3.74
CA THR A 160 13.78 -3.69 -4.44
C THR A 160 13.13 -2.69 -3.50
N LEU A 161 12.96 -3.07 -2.22
CA LEU A 161 12.30 -2.26 -1.20
C LEU A 161 13.16 -1.07 -0.79
N ARG A 162 12.62 0.13 -1.00
CA ARG A 162 13.24 1.42 -0.67
C ARG A 162 12.31 2.18 0.24
N TYR A 163 12.81 2.82 1.30
CA TYR A 163 11.96 3.65 2.16
C TYR A 163 11.19 4.68 1.34
N LEU A 164 9.94 4.88 1.71
CA LEU A 164 9.12 5.96 1.16
C LEU A 164 9.57 7.27 1.80
N ASP A 165 10.38 8.03 1.07
CA ASP A 165 10.80 9.36 1.47
C ASP A 165 9.85 10.40 0.86
N LEU A 166 9.14 11.13 1.72
CA LEU A 166 8.20 12.20 1.32
C LEU A 166 8.76 13.61 1.67
N SER A 167 10.08 13.73 1.83
CA SER A 167 10.78 15.00 2.10
C SER A 167 10.40 16.13 1.14
#